data_AF-A0A4R1PUE3-F1
#
_entry.id   AF-A0A4R1PUE3-F1
#
_cell.length_a   1.000
_cell.length_b   1.000
_cell.length_c   1.000
_cell.angle_alpha   90.00
_cell.angle_beta   90.00
_cell.angle_gamma   90.00
#
_symmetry.space_group_name_H-M   'P 1'
#
loop_
_entity.id
_entity.type
_entity.pdbx_description
1 polymer ?
#
loop_
_entity_poly.entity_id
_entity_poly.type
_entity_poly.pdbx_seq_one_letter_code
_entity_poly.pdbx_strand_id
1 'polypeptide(L)'
;MQALDLLHISLADQALYGFADGQLVLRLAVSTALNGPGEQSGSGCTPRGLHQVRARIGEGLPAGAVLRGRRWTGEVWTPELHEAFPGRDWILTRILWLSGCEVGRNRLGAVDTFRRYIYLHGTPDSEPMGVPRSHGCVRLRNADLLELYPRVSLHCRVRIEEAPCPVWAAADLT
;
A
#
# COMPACT_ATOMS: atom_id res chain seq x y z
N MET A 1 -20.34 4.18 -0.17
CA MET A 1 -19.24 3.48 -0.86
C MET A 1 -19.29 2.02 -0.48
N GLN A 2 -19.20 1.10 -1.44
CA GLN A 2 -19.21 -0.35 -1.16
C GLN A 2 -17.89 -0.75 -0.49
N ALA A 3 -17.98 -1.62 0.53
CA ALA A 3 -16.81 -2.17 1.21
C ALA A 3 -16.11 -3.19 0.30
N LEU A 4 -14.78 -3.16 0.28
CA LEU A 4 -13.96 -4.08 -0.50
C LEU A 4 -13.66 -5.34 0.32
N ASP A 5 -13.90 -6.52 -0.26
CA ASP A 5 -13.61 -7.81 0.38
C ASP A 5 -12.23 -8.38 0.00
N LEU A 6 -11.63 -7.83 -1.06
CA LEU A 6 -10.28 -8.15 -1.53
C LEU A 6 -9.61 -6.94 -2.18
N LEU A 7 -8.35 -6.70 -1.80
CA LEU A 7 -7.40 -5.92 -2.58
C LEU A 7 -6.40 -6.88 -3.21
N HIS A 8 -6.22 -6.83 -4.53
CA HIS A 8 -5.19 -7.56 -5.24
C HIS A 8 -4.14 -6.58 -5.74
N ILE A 9 -2.87 -6.80 -5.39
CA ILE A 9 -1.75 -5.98 -5.82
C ILE A 9 -0.90 -6.83 -6.78
N SER A 10 -0.89 -6.42 -8.05
CA SER A 10 -0.05 -7.00 -9.09
C SER A 10 1.27 -6.24 -9.16
N LEU A 11 2.38 -6.94 -8.93
CA LEU A 11 3.71 -6.34 -9.05
C LEU A 11 4.10 -6.11 -10.52
N ALA A 12 3.67 -6.96 -11.45
CA ALA A 12 3.95 -6.75 -12.87
C ALA A 12 3.22 -5.51 -13.41
N ASP A 13 1.94 -5.34 -13.04
CA ASP A 13 1.14 -4.21 -13.53
C ASP A 13 1.40 -2.92 -12.74
N GLN A 14 2.07 -3.03 -11.57
CA GLN A 14 2.18 -1.95 -10.59
C GLN A 14 0.80 -1.33 -10.31
N ALA A 15 -0.18 -2.19 -10.06
CA ALA A 15 -1.57 -1.81 -9.85
C ALA A 15 -2.19 -2.50 -8.64
N LEU A 16 -3.13 -1.81 -8.01
CA LEU A 16 -4.06 -2.34 -7.03
C LEU A 16 -5.45 -2.45 -7.68
N TYR A 17 -6.01 -3.65 -7.64
CA TYR A 17 -7.37 -3.99 -8.05
C TYR A 17 -8.22 -4.25 -6.81
N GLY A 18 -9.30 -3.48 -6.64
CA GLY A 18 -10.21 -3.61 -5.51
C GLY A 18 -11.50 -4.31 -5.93
N PHE A 19 -11.88 -5.33 -5.16
CA PHE A 19 -13.09 -6.11 -5.39
C PHE A 19 -14.10 -5.92 -4.28
N ALA A 20 -15.37 -5.93 -4.66
CA ALA A 20 -16.50 -6.02 -3.75
C ALA A 20 -17.48 -7.07 -4.27
N ASP A 21 -17.85 -8.03 -3.42
CA ASP A 21 -18.73 -9.16 -3.77
C ASP A 21 -18.23 -9.92 -5.01
N GLY A 22 -16.89 -10.01 -5.17
CA GLY A 22 -16.23 -10.66 -6.30
C GLY A 22 -16.19 -9.85 -7.60
N GLN A 23 -16.75 -8.63 -7.63
CA GLN A 23 -16.72 -7.73 -8.80
C GLN A 23 -15.59 -6.72 -8.70
N LEU A 24 -14.93 -6.43 -9.82
CA LEU A 24 -13.88 -5.41 -9.90
C LEU A 24 -14.50 -4.00 -9.95
N VAL A 25 -14.22 -3.21 -8.91
CA VAL A 25 -14.87 -1.90 -8.66
C VAL A 25 -13.87 -0.77 -8.37
N LEU A 26 -12.58 -1.07 -8.47
CA LEU A 26 -11.51 -0.10 -8.23
C LEU A 26 -10.22 -0.57 -8.92
N ARG A 27 -9.52 0.37 -9.57
CA ARG A 27 -8.20 0.15 -10.14
C ARG A 27 -7.34 1.39 -9.90
N LEU A 28 -6.23 1.22 -9.18
CA LEU A 28 -5.32 2.30 -8.79
C LEU A 28 -3.88 1.96 -9.18
N ALA A 29 -3.13 2.93 -9.70
CA ALA A 29 -1.70 2.76 -9.91
C ALA A 29 -0.99 2.78 -8.54
N VAL A 30 0.02 1.92 -8.38
CA VAL A 30 0.84 1.88 -7.17
C VAL A 30 2.32 1.94 -7.51
N SER A 31 3.16 2.12 -6.49
CA SER A 31 4.60 1.87 -6.59
C SER A 31 5.03 0.93 -5.48
N THR A 32 5.53 -0.24 -5.87
CA THR A 32 6.04 -1.26 -4.93
C THR A 32 7.56 -1.16 -4.80
N ALA A 33 8.18 -2.11 -4.12
CA ALA A 33 9.61 -2.07 -3.82
C ALA A 33 10.47 -2.06 -5.08
N LEU A 34 11.49 -1.18 -5.08
CA LEU A 34 12.54 -1.19 -6.09
C LEU A 34 13.26 -2.55 -6.16
N ASN A 35 13.47 -3.19 -5.01
CA ASN A 35 14.12 -4.51 -4.90
C ASN A 35 13.19 -5.67 -5.31
N GLY A 36 11.98 -5.38 -5.80
CA GLY A 36 11.04 -6.37 -6.28
C GLY A 36 10.40 -7.22 -5.17
N PRO A 37 9.96 -8.44 -5.49
CA PRO A 37 9.27 -9.33 -4.56
C PRO A 37 10.23 -9.98 -3.55
N GLY A 38 9.78 -10.14 -2.30
CA GLY A 38 10.56 -10.83 -1.27
C GLY A 38 10.10 -10.59 0.17
N GLU A 39 10.23 -11.63 0.99
CA GLU A 39 9.63 -11.66 2.32
C GLU A 39 10.65 -11.47 3.45
N GLN A 40 11.94 -11.68 3.17
CA GLN A 40 12.99 -11.61 4.18
C GLN A 40 13.11 -10.22 4.81
N SER A 41 13.24 -10.18 6.13
CA SER A 41 13.50 -8.97 6.89
C SER A 41 14.81 -8.31 6.44
N GLY A 42 14.78 -6.98 6.29
CA GLY A 42 15.92 -6.21 5.78
C GLY A 42 16.14 -6.26 4.27
N SER A 43 15.35 -7.03 3.50
CA SER A 43 15.51 -7.13 2.03
C SER A 43 15.12 -5.86 1.25
N GLY A 44 14.29 -4.99 1.84
CA GLY A 44 13.66 -3.88 1.13
C GLY A 44 12.65 -4.30 0.04
N CYS A 45 12.33 -5.60 -0.07
CA CYS A 45 11.38 -6.13 -1.05
C CYS A 45 9.92 -6.02 -0.58
N THR A 46 8.96 -6.06 -1.50
CA THR A 46 7.53 -6.18 -1.17
C THR A 46 7.17 -7.66 -0.94
N PRO A 47 6.61 -8.04 0.22
CA PRO A 47 6.28 -9.44 0.49
C PRO A 47 5.11 -9.91 -0.38
N ARG A 48 5.17 -11.16 -0.85
CA ARG A 48 4.07 -11.79 -1.61
C ARG A 48 3.16 -12.59 -0.71
N GLY A 49 2.08 -13.10 -1.30
CA GLY A 49 1.14 -14.01 -0.66
C GLY A 49 -0.05 -13.29 -0.02
N LEU A 50 -0.80 -14.03 0.77
CA LEU A 50 -1.99 -13.52 1.45
C LEU A 50 -1.61 -12.72 2.69
N HIS A 51 -2.25 -11.56 2.80
CA HIS A 51 -2.18 -10.65 3.93
C HIS A 51 -3.59 -10.23 4.34
N GLN A 52 -3.66 -9.52 5.46
CA GLN A 52 -4.85 -8.81 5.89
C GLN A 52 -4.48 -7.41 6.37
N VAL A 53 -5.43 -6.46 6.26
CA VAL A 53 -5.31 -5.16 6.92
C VAL A 53 -5.49 -5.35 8.42
N ARG A 54 -4.38 -5.27 9.17
CA ARG A 54 -4.34 -5.49 10.62
C ARG A 54 -4.68 -4.23 11.41
N ALA A 55 -4.34 -3.06 10.87
CA ALA A 55 -4.62 -1.76 11.47
C ALA A 55 -4.86 -0.70 10.38
N ARG A 56 -5.70 0.28 10.71
CA ARG A 56 -5.99 1.46 9.90
C ARG A 56 -5.57 2.68 10.71
N ILE A 57 -4.77 3.57 10.15
CA ILE A 57 -4.24 4.76 10.84
C ILE A 57 -4.47 6.00 9.98
N GLY A 58 -4.83 7.09 10.63
CA GLY A 58 -4.96 8.42 10.03
C GLY A 58 -6.38 8.84 9.67
N GLU A 59 -7.41 8.09 10.05
CA GLU A 59 -8.81 8.51 9.93
C GLU A 59 -9.00 9.95 10.46
N GLY A 60 -9.70 10.79 9.69
CA GLY A 60 -9.90 12.22 10.02
C GLY A 60 -8.69 13.16 9.86
N LEU A 61 -7.48 12.66 9.56
CA LEU A 61 -6.32 13.53 9.34
C LEU A 61 -6.38 14.25 7.98
N PRO A 62 -5.72 15.42 7.81
CA PRO A 62 -5.66 16.10 6.53
C PRO A 62 -4.97 15.25 5.44
N ALA A 63 -5.30 15.51 4.18
CA ALA A 63 -4.54 15.00 3.04
C ALA A 63 -3.08 15.48 3.14
N GLY A 64 -2.12 14.62 2.84
CA GLY A 64 -0.69 14.93 2.98
C GLY A 64 -0.18 14.91 4.43
N ALA A 65 -1.00 14.55 5.43
CA ALA A 65 -0.55 14.41 6.82
C ALA A 65 0.69 13.51 6.91
N VAL A 66 1.77 14.01 7.50
CA VAL A 66 3.03 13.27 7.60
C VAL A 66 2.98 12.31 8.79
N LEU A 67 3.18 11.02 8.52
CA LEU A 67 3.12 9.96 9.52
C LEU A 67 4.54 9.45 9.81
N ARG A 68 4.94 9.45 11.09
CA ARG A 68 6.19 8.84 11.57
C ARG A 68 5.87 7.91 12.73
N GLY A 69 6.42 6.69 12.70
CA GLY A 69 6.12 5.71 13.74
C GLY A 69 4.61 5.44 13.91
N ARG A 70 3.87 5.51 12.79
CA ARG A 70 2.40 5.34 12.75
C ARG A 70 1.62 6.42 13.53
N ARG A 71 2.20 7.60 13.74
CA ARG A 71 1.55 8.75 14.39
C ARG A 71 1.70 9.98 13.51
N TRP A 72 0.71 10.87 13.54
CA TRP A 72 0.82 12.17 12.89
C TRP A 72 1.90 13.00 13.57
N THR A 73 2.77 13.63 12.78
CA THR A 73 3.81 14.52 13.30
C THR A 73 3.28 15.93 13.59
N GLY A 74 2.05 16.23 13.20
CA GLY A 74 1.51 17.59 13.16
C GLY A 74 1.79 18.30 11.83
N GLU A 75 2.69 17.77 10.99
CA GLU A 75 3.03 18.34 9.69
C GLU A 75 2.06 17.86 8.61
N VAL A 76 1.80 18.72 7.62
CA VAL A 76 1.22 18.37 6.33
C VAL A 76 2.29 18.59 5.27
N TRP A 77 2.48 17.61 4.39
CA TRP A 77 3.49 17.66 3.35
C TRP A 77 3.24 18.81 2.38
N THR A 78 4.30 19.53 2.04
CA THR A 78 4.34 20.53 0.96
C THR A 78 5.63 20.36 0.14
N PRO A 79 5.71 20.90 -1.08
CA PRO A 79 6.96 20.90 -1.85
C PRO A 79 8.15 21.51 -1.10
N GLU A 80 7.93 22.61 -0.36
CA GLU A 80 8.98 23.28 0.41
C GLU A 80 9.48 22.38 1.55
N LEU A 81 8.57 21.67 2.22
CA LEU A 81 8.93 20.69 3.24
C LEU A 81 9.67 19.49 2.63
N HIS A 82 9.34 19.10 1.41
CA HIS A 82 10.06 18.06 0.68
C HIS A 82 11.51 18.47 0.42
N GLU A 83 11.72 19.67 -0.12
CA GLU A 83 13.04 20.21 -0.43
C GLU A 83 13.92 20.39 0.81
N ALA A 84 13.32 20.75 1.95
CA ALA A 84 14.03 20.88 3.22
C ALA A 84 14.57 19.54 3.78
N PHE A 85 14.02 18.39 3.36
CA PHE A 85 14.39 17.07 3.84
C PHE A 85 14.64 16.08 2.68
N PRO A 86 15.69 16.31 1.88
CA PRO A 86 15.99 15.46 0.73
C PRO A 86 16.25 14.01 1.17
N GLY A 87 15.68 13.04 0.45
CA GLY A 87 15.85 11.62 0.72
C GLY A 87 15.04 11.07 1.90
N ARG A 88 14.22 11.88 2.59
CA ARG A 88 13.28 11.38 3.61
C ARG A 88 12.24 10.48 2.95
N ASP A 89 12.03 9.28 3.50
CA ASP A 89 10.90 8.43 3.10
C ASP A 89 9.60 8.98 3.70
N TRP A 90 8.72 9.44 2.81
CA TRP A 90 7.47 10.11 3.19
C TRP A 90 6.33 9.10 3.25
N ILE A 91 5.77 8.92 4.45
CA ILE A 91 4.52 8.19 4.66
C ILE A 91 3.42 9.21 4.92
N LEU A 92 2.51 9.37 3.98
CA LEU A 92 1.52 10.44 3.98
C LEU A 92 0.08 9.92 4.12
N THR A 93 -0.80 10.84 4.52
CA THR A 93 -2.26 10.73 4.41
C THR A 93 -2.89 9.66 5.30
N ARG A 94 -2.70 8.37 4.98
CA ARG A 94 -3.23 7.23 5.75
C ARG A 94 -2.23 6.06 5.73
N ILE A 95 -2.41 5.12 6.64
CA ILE A 95 -1.73 3.81 6.60
C ILE A 95 -2.77 2.70 6.72
N LEU A 96 -2.73 1.74 5.80
CA LEU A 96 -3.30 0.41 5.98
C LEU A 96 -2.14 -0.54 6.27
N TRP A 97 -2.02 -1.00 7.51
CA TRP A 97 -0.89 -1.84 7.95
C TRP A 97 -1.20 -3.31 7.73
N LEU A 98 -0.35 -3.98 6.95
CA LEU A 98 -0.52 -5.37 6.58
C LEU A 98 0.08 -6.33 7.61
N SER A 99 -0.62 -7.45 7.83
CA SER A 99 -0.09 -8.64 8.47
C SER A 99 -0.16 -9.80 7.49
N GLY A 100 0.92 -10.57 7.37
CA GLY A 100 0.93 -11.80 6.59
C GLY A 100 0.03 -12.87 7.21
N CYS A 101 -0.48 -13.75 6.37
CA CYS A 101 -1.35 -14.87 6.74
C CYS A 101 -0.67 -16.24 6.56
N GLU A 102 0.46 -16.32 5.85
CA GLU A 102 1.12 -17.56 5.43
C GLU A 102 2.40 -17.80 6.27
N VAL A 103 2.33 -18.75 7.21
CA VAL A 103 3.45 -19.08 8.12
C VAL A 103 4.67 -19.55 7.34
N GLY A 104 5.84 -18.98 7.65
CA GLY A 104 7.10 -19.33 7.00
C GLY A 104 7.28 -18.69 5.62
N ARG A 105 6.25 -18.04 5.07
CA ARG A 105 6.34 -17.24 3.85
C ARG A 105 6.28 -15.74 4.12
N ASN A 106 5.22 -15.25 4.76
CA ASN A 106 5.06 -13.81 5.04
C ASN A 106 4.59 -13.53 6.49
N ARG A 107 4.51 -14.58 7.32
CA ARG A 107 4.08 -14.55 8.71
C ARG A 107 5.05 -15.33 9.60
N LEU A 108 5.35 -14.77 10.77
CA LEU A 108 6.31 -15.26 11.77
C LEU A 108 7.76 -15.33 11.27
N GLY A 109 8.70 -15.46 12.21
CA GLY A 109 10.12 -15.59 11.92
C GLY A 109 10.73 -14.37 11.20
N ALA A 110 11.72 -14.63 10.35
CA ALA A 110 12.44 -13.62 9.58
C ALA A 110 11.65 -13.05 8.39
N VAL A 111 10.47 -13.60 8.11
CA VAL A 111 9.62 -13.21 6.97
C VAL A 111 8.36 -12.45 7.36
N ASP A 112 8.21 -12.12 8.64
CA ASP A 112 6.96 -11.55 9.17
C ASP A 112 6.67 -10.14 8.64
N THR A 113 5.65 -10.03 7.80
CA THR A 113 5.25 -8.77 7.15
C THR A 113 4.87 -7.67 8.14
N PHE A 114 4.20 -8.03 9.24
CA PHE A 114 3.75 -7.05 10.23
C PHE A 114 4.96 -6.42 10.94
N ARG A 115 5.92 -7.26 11.37
CA ARG A 115 7.20 -6.82 11.97
C ARG A 115 8.07 -6.03 11.00
N ARG A 116 7.93 -6.28 9.69
CA ARG A 116 8.60 -5.53 8.62
C ARG A 116 7.94 -4.19 8.28
N TYR A 117 6.87 -3.81 8.97
CA TYR A 117 6.22 -2.51 8.80
C TYR A 117 5.72 -2.22 7.37
N ILE A 118 5.17 -3.24 6.71
CA ILE A 118 4.68 -3.09 5.33
C ILE A 118 3.27 -2.47 5.33
N TYR A 119 3.13 -1.40 4.57
CA TYR A 119 1.93 -0.58 4.51
C TYR A 119 1.42 -0.39 3.08
N LEU A 120 0.13 -0.11 2.94
CA LEU A 120 -0.37 0.76 1.87
C LEU A 120 -0.46 2.18 2.45
N HIS A 121 0.15 3.16 1.79
CA HIS A 121 0.18 4.53 2.29
C HIS A 121 0.30 5.58 1.18
N GLY A 122 0.06 6.84 1.55
CA GLY A 122 0.12 7.98 0.65
C GLY A 122 1.55 8.42 0.44
N THR A 123 1.85 9.01 -0.70
CA THR A 123 3.20 9.43 -1.10
C THR A 123 3.19 10.84 -1.71
N PRO A 124 4.31 11.58 -1.71
CA PRO A 124 4.41 12.85 -2.43
C PRO A 124 4.06 12.73 -3.91
N ASP A 125 3.50 13.78 -4.50
CA ASP A 125 3.11 13.78 -5.91
C ASP A 125 4.32 13.70 -6.87
N SER A 126 5.51 14.06 -6.39
CA SER A 126 6.78 13.92 -7.11
C SER A 126 7.26 12.47 -7.28
N GLU A 127 6.79 11.53 -6.45
CA GLU A 127 7.14 10.11 -6.58
C GLU A 127 6.42 9.49 -7.79
N PRO A 128 7.04 8.59 -8.56
CA PRO A 128 6.40 7.99 -9.72
C PRO A 128 5.46 6.85 -9.32
N MET A 129 4.33 6.71 -10.02
CA MET A 129 3.39 5.58 -9.90
C MET A 129 3.46 4.70 -11.15
N GLY A 130 3.09 3.42 -11.03
CA GLY A 130 3.19 2.46 -12.13
C GLY A 130 4.60 1.88 -12.33
N VAL A 131 5.55 2.22 -11.45
CA VAL A 131 6.93 1.72 -11.48
C VAL A 131 7.42 1.41 -10.06
N PRO A 132 8.24 0.37 -9.84
CA PRO A 132 8.73 0.05 -8.49
C PRO A 132 9.79 1.06 -8.02
N ARG A 133 9.53 1.75 -6.91
CA ARG A 133 10.42 2.77 -6.30
C ARG A 133 10.39 2.83 -4.77
N SER A 134 9.58 2.01 -4.11
CA SER A 134 9.51 2.00 -2.64
C SER A 134 10.62 1.17 -1.98
N HIS A 135 10.68 1.20 -0.65
CA HIS A 135 11.58 0.40 0.18
C HIS A 135 10.90 -0.85 0.80
N GLY A 136 9.77 -1.30 0.25
CA GLY A 136 9.02 -2.47 0.72
C GLY A 136 7.52 -2.24 0.80
N CYS A 137 7.10 -1.01 1.13
CA CYS A 137 5.69 -0.64 1.19
C CYS A 137 5.05 -0.52 -0.20
N VAL A 138 3.73 -0.40 -0.24
CA VAL A 138 2.97 -0.11 -1.45
C VAL A 138 2.54 1.35 -1.38
N ARG A 139 3.11 2.20 -2.23
CA ARG A 139 2.80 3.62 -2.31
C ARG A 139 1.59 3.84 -3.20
N LEU A 140 0.71 4.74 -2.78
CA LEU A 140 -0.42 5.25 -3.55
C LEU A 140 -0.38 6.78 -3.59
N ARG A 141 -1.06 7.38 -4.57
CA ARG A 141 -1.36 8.82 -4.52
C ARG A 141 -2.23 9.12 -3.30
N ASN A 142 -2.11 10.34 -2.79
CA ASN A 142 -2.90 10.76 -1.63
C ASN A 142 -4.41 10.75 -1.92
N ALA A 143 -4.82 11.16 -3.13
CA ALA A 143 -6.21 11.12 -3.57
C ALA A 143 -6.74 9.68 -3.63
N ASP A 144 -6.01 8.80 -4.32
CA ASP A 144 -6.35 7.38 -4.45
C ASP A 144 -6.48 6.69 -3.09
N LEU A 145 -5.59 7.01 -2.15
CA LEU A 145 -5.67 6.46 -0.80
C LEU A 145 -6.88 6.99 -0.03
N LEU A 146 -7.26 8.26 -0.20
CA LEU A 146 -8.46 8.81 0.43
C LEU A 146 -9.74 8.18 -0.13
N GLU A 147 -9.75 7.79 -1.40
CA GLU A 147 -10.84 7.01 -1.99
C GLU A 147 -10.87 5.56 -1.47
N LEU A 148 -9.70 4.91 -1.40
CA LEU A 148 -9.55 3.52 -0.96
C LEU A 148 -9.86 3.33 0.53
N TYR A 149 -9.33 4.19 1.39
CA TYR A 149 -9.32 4.02 2.84
C TYR A 149 -10.70 3.81 3.51
N PRO A 150 -11.78 4.53 3.14
CA PRO A 150 -13.11 4.31 3.72
C PRO A 150 -13.76 3.00 3.24
N ARG A 151 -13.29 2.41 2.14
CA ARG A 151 -13.81 1.17 1.56
C ARG A 151 -13.16 -0.09 2.16
N VAL A 152 -12.06 0.07 2.91
CA VAL A 152 -11.25 -1.04 3.41
C VAL A 152 -11.44 -1.21 4.92
N SER A 153 -12.06 -2.31 5.33
CA SER A 153 -12.24 -2.66 6.74
C SER A 153 -10.99 -3.30 7.34
N LEU A 154 -10.95 -3.38 8.68
CA LEU A 154 -10.04 -4.32 9.33
C LEU A 154 -10.30 -5.74 8.82
N HIS A 155 -9.25 -6.53 8.72
CA HIS A 155 -9.26 -7.89 8.18
C HIS A 155 -9.62 -8.01 6.69
N CYS A 156 -9.78 -6.90 5.97
CA CYS A 156 -9.86 -6.92 4.50
C CYS A 156 -8.64 -7.68 3.95
N ARG A 157 -8.90 -8.61 3.05
CA ARG A 157 -7.86 -9.48 2.47
C ARG A 157 -7.04 -8.68 1.48
N VAL A 158 -5.72 -8.89 1.52
CA VAL A 158 -4.80 -8.30 0.57
C VAL A 158 -3.96 -9.41 -0.03
N ARG A 159 -4.07 -9.62 -1.34
CA ARG A 159 -3.21 -10.55 -2.09
C ARG A 159 -2.14 -9.74 -2.81
N ILE A 160 -0.88 -10.13 -2.66
CA ILE A 160 0.25 -9.52 -3.38
C ILE A 160 0.92 -10.61 -4.21
N GLU A 161 0.94 -10.43 -5.53
CA GLU A 161 1.43 -11.43 -6.48
C GLU A 161 2.26 -10.79 -7.61
N GLU A 162 3.16 -11.57 -8.19
CA GLU A 162 4.04 -11.11 -9.27
C GLU A 162 3.34 -11.05 -10.62
N ALA A 163 2.31 -11.89 -10.82
CA ALA A 163 1.72 -12.12 -12.13
C ALA A 163 0.94 -10.89 -12.63
N PRO A 164 0.99 -10.60 -13.94
CA PRO A 164 0.14 -9.58 -14.53
C PRO A 164 -1.33 -10.04 -14.56
N CYS A 165 -2.22 -9.07 -14.54
CA CYS A 165 -3.67 -9.24 -14.52
C CYS A 165 -4.32 -8.56 -15.74
N PRO A 166 -4.01 -9.00 -16.99
CA PRO A 166 -4.40 -8.27 -18.20
C PRO A 166 -5.92 -8.12 -18.36
N VAL A 167 -6.69 -9.10 -17.88
CA VAL A 167 -8.16 -9.04 -17.90
C VAL A 167 -8.66 -7.90 -17.01
N TRP A 168 -8.14 -7.75 -15.79
CA TRP A 168 -8.54 -6.67 -14.87
C TRP A 168 -7.96 -5.31 -15.28
N ALA A 169 -6.80 -5.30 -15.92
CA ALA A 169 -6.19 -4.09 -16.47
C ALA A 169 -7.02 -3.49 -17.62
N ALA A 170 -7.68 -4.33 -18.43
CA ALA A 170 -8.50 -3.90 -19.55
C ALA A 170 -10.00 -3.80 -19.23
N ALA A 171 -10.47 -4.41 -18.13
CA ALA A 171 -11.88 -4.39 -17.76
C ALA A 171 -12.39 -2.98 -17.43
N ASP A 172 -13.65 -2.72 -17.81
CA ASP A 172 -14.40 -1.59 -17.30
C ASP A 172 -14.71 -1.81 -15.82
N LEU A 173 -14.71 -0.72 -15.04
CA LEU A 173 -15.07 -0.76 -13.64
C LEU A 173 -16.60 -0.70 -13.51
N THR A 174 -17.14 -1.50 -12.61
CA THR A 174 -18.56 -1.48 -12.25
C THR A 174 -18.85 -0.48 -11.13
#